data_AF-A0A0F8TBT5-F1
#
_entry.id   AF-A0A0F8TBT5-F1
#
_cell.length_a   1.000
_cell.length_b   1.000
_cell.length_c   1.000
_cell.angle_alpha   90.00
_cell.angle_beta   90.00
_cell.angle_gamma   90.00
#
_symmetry.space_group_name_H-M   'P 1'
#
loop_
_entity.id
_entity.type
_entity.pdbx_description
1 polymer ?
#
loop_
_entity_poly.entity_id
_entity_poly.type
_entity_poly.pdbx_seq_one_letter_code
_entity_poly.pdbx_strand_id
1 'polypeptide(L)' 'MLAAITGSPKKGAHGDLNRHLESVTHCIFEFMGMKVLPSYIIYEVSSFSKEKGAEELEKYRKRILEI' A
#
# COMPACT_ATOMS: atom_id res chain seq x y z
N MET A 1 1.06 -3.96 -8.69
CA MET A 1 0.99 -3.04 -7.53
C MET A 1 0.11 -3.70 -6.49
N LEU A 2 0.49 -3.69 -5.21
CA LEU A 2 -0.45 -3.99 -4.12
C LEU A 2 -1.01 -2.69 -3.56
N ALA A 3 -2.31 -2.65 -3.27
CA ALA A 3 -2.96 -1.57 -2.53
C ALA A 3 -3.41 -2.12 -1.17
N ALA A 4 -2.93 -1.53 -0.08
CA ALA A 4 -3.21 -2.01 1.27
C ALA A 4 -3.45 -0.87 2.25
N ILE A 5 -4.28 -1.14 3.25
CA ILE A 5 -4.54 -0.24 4.38
C ILE A 5 -4.16 -0.94 5.68
N THR A 6 -3.61 -0.19 6.62
CA THR A 6 -3.30 -0.70 7.97
C THR A 6 -3.69 0.31 9.04
N GLY A 7 -4.11 -0.20 10.19
CA GLY A 7 -4.38 0.60 11.39
C GLY A 7 -3.11 0.96 12.18
N SER A 8 -1.96 0.37 11.84
CA SER A 8 -0.70 0.60 12.54
C SER A 8 0.12 1.73 11.89
N PRO A 9 0.99 2.41 12.65
CA PRO A 9 1.91 3.41 12.14
C PRO A 9 2.97 2.82 11.21
N LYS A 10 3.45 3.64 10.28
CA LYS A 10 4.49 3.27 9.30
C LYS A 10 5.81 2.84 9.95
N LYS A 11 6.15 3.46 11.08
CA LYS A 11 7.29 3.10 11.90
C LYS A 11 6.78 2.55 13.23
N GLY A 12 7.11 1.30 13.52
CA GLY A 12 6.69 0.62 14.73
C GLY A 12 7.41 -0.72 14.88
N ALA A 13 7.08 -1.45 15.95
CA ALA A 13 7.69 -2.74 16.28
C ALA A 13 7.54 -3.78 15.16
N HIS A 14 6.55 -3.62 14.28
CA HIS A 14 6.29 -4.52 13.16
C HIS A 14 7.26 -4.34 11.97
N GLY A 15 8.11 -3.31 11.96
CA GLY A 15 9.04 -3.06 10.87
C GLY A 15 8.36 -2.52 9.59
N ASP A 16 9.08 -2.55 8.47
CA ASP A 16 8.59 -2.02 7.20
C ASP A 16 7.64 -3.00 6.50
N LEU A 17 6.39 -2.56 6.27
CA LEU A 17 5.39 -3.35 5.58
C LEU A 17 5.77 -3.71 4.14
N ASN A 18 6.56 -2.87 3.45
CA ASN A 18 7.03 -3.20 2.10
C ASN A 18 7.87 -4.48 2.10
N ARG A 19 8.68 -4.68 3.14
CA ARG A 19 9.51 -5.86 3.30
C ARG A 19 8.66 -7.12 3.57
N HIS A 20 7.60 -6.99 4.35
CA HIS A 20 6.67 -8.11 4.56
C HIS A 20 5.94 -8.51 3.27
N LEU A 21 5.55 -7.52 2.47
CA LEU A 21 4.89 -7.75 1.19
C LEU A 21 5.83 -8.30 0.12
N GLU A 22 7.15 -8.26 0.32
CA GLU A 22 8.14 -8.81 -0.60
C GLU A 22 7.91 -10.30 -0.86
N SER A 23 7.50 -11.06 0.16
CA SER A 23 7.13 -12.47 0.02
C SER A 23 5.98 -12.70 -0.98
N VAL A 24 5.03 -11.77 -1.08
CA VAL A 24 3.93 -11.83 -2.03
C VAL A 24 4.37 -11.28 -3.39
N THR A 25 5.03 -10.12 -3.41
CA THR A 25 5.40 -9.49 -4.68
C THR A 25 6.44 -10.30 -5.43
N HIS A 26 7.49 -10.77 -4.75
CA HIS A 26 8.58 -11.53 -5.37
C HIS A 26 8.17 -12.98 -5.63
N CYS A 27 7.75 -13.70 -4.58
CA CYS A 27 7.52 -15.15 -4.70
C CYS A 27 6.23 -15.52 -5.43
N ILE A 28 5.29 -14.59 -5.59
CA ILE A 28 4.04 -14.83 -6.32
C ILE A 28 4.02 -14.03 -7.61
N PHE A 29 4.03 -12.71 -7.56
CA PHE A 29 3.83 -11.92 -8.78
C PHE A 29 5.01 -11.98 -9.74
N GLU A 30 6.23 -11.73 -9.27
CA GLU A 30 7.42 -11.84 -10.13
C GLU A 30 7.67 -13.28 -10.58
N PHE A 31 7.47 -14.25 -9.69
CA PHE A 31 7.54 -15.67 -10.04
C PHE A 31 6.59 -16.05 -11.19
N MET A 32 5.38 -15.48 -11.20
CA MET A 32 4.39 -15.67 -12.27
C MET A 32 4.67 -14.83 -13.53
N GLY A 33 5.81 -14.14 -13.60
CA GLY A 33 6.22 -13.31 -14.75
C GLY A 33 5.57 -11.93 -14.79
N MET A 34 4.93 -11.47 -13.71
CA MET A 34 4.32 -10.14 -13.66
C MET A 34 5.38 -9.08 -13.32
N LYS A 35 5.30 -7.91 -13.97
CA LYS A 35 6.07 -6.74 -13.53
C LYS A 35 5.43 -6.14 -12.27
N VAL A 36 6.13 -6.19 -11.15
CA VAL A 36 5.66 -5.57 -9.91
C VAL A 36 5.85 -4.05 -9.96
N LEU A 37 4.75 -3.33 -9.75
CA LEU A 37 4.74 -1.88 -9.56
C LEU A 37 4.82 -1.53 -8.06
N PRO A 38 5.40 -0.36 -7.69
CA PRO A 38 5.51 0.07 -6.30
C PRO A 38 4.16 0.07 -5.59
N SER A 39 4.09 -0.59 -4.44
CA SER A 39 2.86 -0.72 -3.64
C SER A 39 2.34 0.64 -3.14
N TYR A 40 1.03 0.74 -2.98
CA TYR A 40 0.33 1.88 -2.39
C TYR A 40 -0.18 1.46 -1.01
N ILE A 41 0.44 1.99 0.05
CA ILE A 41 0.14 1.58 1.42
C ILE A 41 -0.27 2.81 2.23
N ILE A 42 -1.45 2.75 2.83
CA ILE A 42 -1.94 3.77 3.76
C ILE A 42 -1.84 3.24 5.19
N TYR A 43 -1.23 4.02 6.08
CA TYR A 43 -1.02 3.69 7.48
C TYR A 43 -1.97 4.49 8.38
N GLU A 44 -2.18 3.99 9.60
CA GLU A 44 -2.99 4.63 10.65
C GLU A 44 -4.42 4.97 10.21
N VAL A 45 -5.02 4.15 9.35
CA VAL A 45 -6.37 4.40 8.80
C VAL A 45 -7.44 4.44 9.89
N SER A 46 -7.21 3.77 11.02
CA SER A 46 -8.06 3.84 12.21
C SER A 46 -8.18 5.25 12.80
N SER A 47 -7.20 6.13 12.55
CA SER A 47 -7.17 7.51 13.05
C SER A 47 -7.72 8.53 12.04
N PHE A 48 -8.15 8.09 10.86
CA PHE A 48 -8.56 9.00 9.81
C PHE A 48 -9.91 9.64 10.13
N SER A 49 -10.00 10.95 9.87
CA SER A 49 -11.30 11.59 9.69
C SER A 49 -11.88 11.21 8.31
N LYS A 50 -13.18 11.42 8.12
CA LYS A 50 -13.83 11.17 6.82
C LYS A 50 -13.19 11.99 5.70
N GLU A 51 -12.82 13.23 5.99
CA GLU A 51 -12.21 14.16 5.04
C GLU A 51 -10.85 13.65 4.59
N LYS A 52 -10.02 13.19 5.55
CA LYS A 52 -8.71 12.60 5.25
C LYS A 52 -8.84 11.31 4.45
N GLY A 53 -9.86 10.49 4.75
CA GLY A 53 -10.18 9.30 3.95
C GLY A 53 -10.55 9.63 2.50
N ALA A 54 -11.36 10.67 2.28
CA ALA A 54 -11.71 11.12 0.94
C ALA A 54 -10.49 11.68 0.17
N GLU A 55 -9.60 12.40 0.85
CA GLU A 55 -8.36 12.91 0.27
C GLU A 55 -7.44 11.77 -0.20
N GLU A 56 -7.23 10.75 0.64
CA GLU A 56 -6.40 9.60 0.28
C GLU A 56 -7.01 8.77 -0.86
N LEU A 57 -8.34 8.70 -0.93
CA LEU A 57 -9.03 8.06 -2.05
C LEU A 57 -8.78 8.79 -3.38
N GLU A 58 -8.82 10.12 -3.37
CA GLU A 58 -8.56 10.91 -4.58
C GLU A 58 -7.09 10.82 -5.00
N LYS A 59 -6.14 10.76 -4.05
CA LYS A 59 -4.73 10.48 -4.34
C LYS A 59 -4.54 9.12 -5.01
N TYR A 60 -5.20 8.08 -4.49
CA TYR A 60 -5.15 6.75 -5.08
C TYR A 60 -5.72 6.73 -6.50
N ARG A 61 -6.86 7.42 -6.71
CA ARG A 61 -7.48 7.56 -8.03
C ARG A 61 -6.53 8.21 -9.04
N LYS A 62 -5.91 9.34 -8.69
CA LYS A 62 -4.93 10.01 -9.55
C LYS A 62 -3.78 9.09 -9.91
N ARG A 63 -3.21 8.41 -8.92
CA ARG A 63 -2.09 7.50 -9.13
C ARG A 63 -2.43 6.37 -10.11
N ILE A 64 -3.63 5.78 -10.03
CA ILE A 64 -4.02 4.72 -10.97
C ILE A 64 -4.14 5.25 -12.40
N LEU A 65 -4.65 6.47 -12.57
CA LEU A 65 -4.84 7.08 -13.89
C LEU A 65 -3.51 7.51 -14.55
N GLU A 66 -2.43 7.63 -13.77
CA GLU A 66 -1.08 7.99 -14.23
C GLU A 66 -0.18 6.76 -14.52
N ILE A 67 -0.68 5.53 -14.32
CA ILE A 67 0.02 4.26 -14.58
C ILE A 67 -0.24 3.81 -16.02
#